data_AF-A0A1F1E7V4-F1
#
_entry.id   AF-A0A1F1E7V4-F1
#
_cell.length_a   1.000
_cell.length_b   1.000
_cell.length_c   1.000
_cell.angle_alpha   90.00
_cell.angle_beta   90.00
_cell.angle_gamma   90.00
#
_symmetry.space_group_name_H-M   'P 1'
#
loop_
_entity.id
_entity.type
_entity.pdbx_description
1 polymer ?
#
loop_
_entity_poly.entity_id
_entity_poly.type
_entity_poly.pdbx_seq_one_letter_code
_entity_poly.pdbx_strand_id
1 'polypeptide(L)'
;MKLFLASYLHPQLREFLHGKILYIDDAAVGMEEVPFAQKEREEVASISSDFVSLTVANTTLEEFETQVKKADCVYVASGNAYRVLYELKKSGAFELLSEAVRGGLPYAGSSAGAVLAGPSVEPISVMDDPGAVPELHDRTALSLTPYVVVPHAQGTTGPYTISVISETVQKYGKDWNLVLLRDGQALLINDDCVELI
;
A
#
# COMPACT_ATOMS: atom_id res chain seq x y z
N MET A 1 15.84 1.20 5.92
CA MET A 1 14.56 0.57 5.52
C MET A 1 14.48 0.51 4.00
N LYS A 2 13.84 -0.54 3.47
CA LYS A 2 13.69 -0.78 2.02
C LYS A 2 12.21 -0.72 1.64
N LEU A 3 11.82 0.26 0.83
CA LEU A 3 10.43 0.47 0.40
C LEU A 3 10.34 0.48 -1.13
N PHE A 4 9.29 -0.14 -1.66
CA PHE A 4 8.90 -0.09 -3.07
C PHE A 4 7.45 0.40 -3.18
N LEU A 5 7.25 1.67 -3.51
CA LEU A 5 5.93 2.31 -3.49
C LEU A 5 5.47 2.61 -4.92
N ALA A 6 4.67 1.73 -5.51
CA ALA A 6 4.21 1.85 -6.88
C ALA A 6 2.85 2.57 -6.98
N SER A 7 2.61 3.24 -8.11
CA SER A 7 1.23 3.64 -8.46
C SER A 7 0.36 2.40 -8.68
N TYR A 8 0.80 1.51 -9.58
CA TYR A 8 0.16 0.22 -9.84
C TYR A 8 1.15 -0.72 -10.52
N LEU A 9 1.71 -1.66 -9.74
CA LEU A 9 2.78 -2.57 -10.17
C LEU A 9 4.01 -1.84 -10.76
N HIS A 10 5.10 -2.58 -10.96
CA HIS A 10 6.26 -2.10 -11.69
C HIS A 10 7.11 -3.29 -12.16
N PRO A 11 7.75 -3.24 -13.35
CA PRO A 11 8.59 -4.35 -13.83
C PRO A 11 9.71 -4.75 -12.86
N GLN A 12 10.34 -3.78 -12.19
CA GLN A 12 11.42 -4.03 -11.21
C GLN A 12 10.93 -4.62 -9.88
N LEU A 13 9.62 -4.81 -9.68
CA LEU A 13 9.11 -5.44 -8.45
C LEU A 13 9.70 -6.84 -8.24
N ARG A 14 10.02 -7.56 -9.33
CA ARG A 14 10.67 -8.89 -9.34
C ARG A 14 12.11 -8.87 -8.82
N GLU A 15 12.76 -7.71 -8.85
CA GLU A 15 14.12 -7.53 -8.31
C GLU A 15 14.09 -7.18 -6.81
N PHE A 16 12.96 -6.63 -6.34
CA PHE A 16 12.76 -6.23 -4.95
C PHE A 16 12.20 -7.36 -4.08
N LEU A 17 11.12 -7.99 -4.55
CA LEU A 17 10.46 -9.09 -3.84
C LEU A 17 11.22 -10.40 -4.03
N HIS A 18 11.43 -11.13 -2.95
CA HIS A 18 12.15 -12.40 -2.93
C HIS A 18 11.69 -13.27 -1.77
N GLY A 19 12.09 -14.55 -1.79
CA GLY A 19 11.80 -15.48 -0.70
C GLY A 19 10.31 -15.61 -0.42
N LYS A 20 9.95 -15.69 0.86
CA LYS A 20 8.55 -15.73 1.29
C LYS A 20 7.90 -14.35 1.21
N ILE A 21 6.91 -14.21 0.34
CA ILE A 21 6.14 -12.97 0.15
C ILE A 21 4.84 -13.08 0.96
N LEU A 22 4.67 -12.20 1.95
CA LEU A 22 3.39 -11.99 2.62
C LEU A 22 2.60 -10.92 1.88
N TYR A 23 1.49 -11.31 1.24
CA TYR A 23 0.59 -10.44 0.51
C TYR A 23 -0.63 -10.11 1.35
N ILE A 24 -0.77 -8.84 1.75
CA ILE A 24 -1.91 -8.33 2.53
C ILE A 24 -2.98 -7.82 1.56
N ASP A 25 -4.16 -8.45 1.57
CA ASP A 25 -5.21 -8.25 0.57
C ASP A 25 -6.43 -7.45 1.05
N ASP A 26 -6.45 -6.97 2.31
CA ASP A 26 -7.61 -6.27 2.90
C ASP A 26 -8.11 -5.08 2.08
N ALA A 27 -7.21 -4.36 1.40
CA ALA A 27 -7.59 -3.24 0.54
C ALA A 27 -8.48 -3.69 -0.64
N ALA A 28 -8.26 -4.89 -1.16
CA ALA A 28 -8.93 -5.46 -2.32
C ALA A 28 -10.16 -6.32 -1.97
N VAL A 29 -10.52 -6.46 -0.69
CA VAL A 29 -11.66 -7.31 -0.31
C VAL A 29 -12.97 -6.75 -0.90
N GLY A 30 -13.75 -7.61 -1.54
CA GLY A 30 -14.92 -7.25 -2.35
C GLY A 30 -14.58 -6.84 -3.79
N MET A 31 -13.30 -6.87 -4.18
CA MET A 31 -12.80 -6.58 -5.52
C MET A 31 -12.06 -7.78 -6.15
N GLU A 32 -12.19 -8.98 -5.57
CA GLU A 32 -11.42 -10.18 -5.94
C GLU A 32 -11.65 -10.61 -7.40
N GLU A 33 -12.84 -10.32 -7.93
CA GLU A 33 -13.22 -10.61 -9.32
C GLU A 33 -12.96 -9.43 -10.27
N VAL A 34 -12.42 -8.31 -9.77
CA VAL A 34 -12.13 -7.14 -10.59
C VAL A 34 -10.79 -7.35 -11.30
N PRO A 35 -10.69 -7.11 -12.64
CA PRO A 35 -9.50 -7.47 -13.41
C PRO A 35 -8.18 -6.90 -12.89
N PHE A 36 -8.16 -5.69 -12.31
CA PHE A 36 -6.93 -5.12 -11.79
C PHE A 36 -6.42 -5.86 -10.54
N ALA A 37 -7.32 -6.33 -9.68
CA ALA A 37 -6.97 -7.02 -8.44
C ALA A 37 -6.48 -8.46 -8.74
N GLN A 38 -7.16 -9.14 -9.67
CA GLN A 38 -6.71 -10.45 -10.17
C GLN A 38 -5.32 -10.34 -10.78
N LYS A 39 -5.11 -9.38 -11.70
CA LYS A 39 -3.81 -9.17 -12.34
C LYS A 39 -2.71 -8.84 -11.32
N GLU A 40 -2.98 -7.96 -10.36
CA GLU A 40 -2.01 -7.61 -9.32
C GLU A 40 -1.59 -8.83 -8.51
N ARG A 41 -2.57 -9.59 -8.01
CA ARG A 41 -2.31 -10.80 -7.22
C ARG A 41 -1.56 -11.84 -8.03
N GLU A 42 -1.94 -12.08 -9.29
CA GLU A 42 -1.27 -13.02 -10.19
C GLU A 42 0.18 -12.61 -10.47
N GLU A 43 0.43 -11.34 -10.78
CA GLU A 43 1.78 -10.83 -11.04
C GLU A 43 2.67 -10.99 -9.81
N VAL A 44 2.20 -10.60 -8.62
CA VAL A 44 2.97 -10.72 -7.37
C VAL A 44 3.18 -12.19 -7.00
N ALA A 45 2.15 -13.03 -7.11
CA ALA A 45 2.27 -14.47 -6.85
C ALA A 45 3.22 -15.17 -7.84
N SER A 46 3.38 -14.63 -9.06
CA SER A 46 4.33 -15.20 -10.04
C SER A 46 5.80 -14.95 -9.71
N ILE A 47 6.10 -14.04 -8.76
CA ILE A 47 7.48 -13.65 -8.41
C ILE A 47 8.16 -14.72 -7.56
N SER A 48 7.41 -15.35 -6.66
CA SER A 48 7.96 -16.36 -5.74
C SER A 48 7.02 -17.55 -5.58
N SER A 49 7.60 -18.74 -5.49
CA SER A 49 6.86 -19.96 -5.17
C SER A 49 6.36 -19.99 -3.72
N ASP A 50 6.94 -19.20 -2.81
CA ASP A 50 6.51 -19.06 -1.41
C ASP A 50 5.70 -17.77 -1.26
N PHE A 51 4.49 -17.78 -1.82
CA PHE A 51 3.53 -16.68 -1.76
C PHE A 51 2.41 -17.01 -0.77
N VAL A 52 2.16 -16.11 0.18
CA VAL A 52 1.09 -16.24 1.16
C VAL A 52 0.17 -15.02 1.08
N SER A 53 -1.07 -15.22 0.61
CA SER A 53 -2.14 -14.22 0.69
C SER A 53 -2.76 -14.28 2.08
N LEU A 54 -2.98 -13.12 2.70
CA LEU A 54 -3.56 -13.00 4.02
C LEU A 54 -4.51 -11.81 4.07
N THR A 55 -5.73 -12.06 4.57
CA THR A 55 -6.72 -11.05 4.91
C THR A 55 -6.72 -10.81 6.41
N VAL A 56 -6.19 -9.68 6.87
CA VAL A 56 -6.04 -9.33 8.29
C VAL A 56 -7.38 -9.40 9.02
N ALA A 57 -8.47 -8.96 8.39
CA ALA A 57 -9.81 -9.04 8.97
C ALA A 57 -10.25 -10.47 9.39
N ASN A 58 -9.70 -11.50 8.76
CA ASN A 58 -10.03 -12.90 8.98
C ASN A 58 -8.91 -13.69 9.68
N THR A 59 -7.85 -13.01 10.13
CA THR A 59 -6.67 -13.64 10.73
C THR A 59 -6.50 -13.22 12.17
N THR A 60 -6.10 -14.17 13.02
CA THR A 60 -5.79 -13.85 14.42
C THR A 60 -4.47 -13.08 14.52
N LEU A 61 -4.30 -12.26 15.56
CA LEU A 61 -3.07 -11.50 15.75
C LEU A 61 -1.82 -12.40 15.87
N GLU A 62 -1.95 -13.56 16.52
CA GLU A 62 -0.87 -14.55 16.67
C GLU A 62 -0.47 -15.16 15.32
N GLU A 63 -1.45 -15.47 14.47
CA GLU A 63 -1.17 -15.97 13.13
C GLU A 63 -0.54 -14.88 12.26
N PHE A 64 -1.04 -13.65 12.32
CA PHE A 64 -0.44 -12.51 11.62
C PHE A 64 1.03 -12.31 12.04
N GLU A 65 1.30 -12.29 13.34
CA GLU A 65 2.66 -12.18 13.88
C GLU A 65 3.57 -13.31 13.35
N THR A 66 3.04 -14.54 13.31
CA THR A 66 3.76 -15.70 12.78
C THR A 66 4.07 -15.56 11.29
N GLN A 67 3.13 -15.05 10.49
CA GLN A 67 3.36 -14.85 9.06
C GLN A 67 4.36 -13.73 8.80
N VAL A 68 4.25 -12.59 9.50
CA VAL A 68 5.18 -11.46 9.39
C VAL A 68 6.61 -11.88 9.76
N LYS A 69 6.80 -12.62 10.86
CA LYS A 69 8.14 -13.10 11.28
C LYS A 69 8.78 -14.08 10.31
N LYS A 70 7.98 -14.78 9.50
CA LYS A 70 8.46 -15.74 8.50
C LYS A 70 8.65 -15.12 7.11
N ALA A 71 8.13 -13.92 6.88
CA ALA A 71 8.18 -13.26 5.59
C ALA A 71 9.58 -12.71 5.33
N ASP A 72 10.06 -12.87 4.10
CA ASP A 72 11.25 -12.20 3.60
C ASP A 72 10.91 -10.82 3.02
N CYS A 73 9.65 -10.62 2.59
CA CYS A 73 9.09 -9.36 2.10
C CYS A 73 7.59 -9.28 2.42
N VAL A 74 7.06 -8.07 2.60
CA VAL A 74 5.61 -7.82 2.63
C VAL A 74 5.18 -7.01 1.40
N TYR A 75 4.03 -7.36 0.84
CA TYR A 75 3.36 -6.62 -0.21
C TYR A 75 1.95 -6.24 0.24
N VAL A 76 1.59 -4.96 0.18
CA VAL A 76 0.22 -4.49 0.46
C VAL A 76 -0.48 -4.13 -0.85
N ALA A 77 -1.62 -4.80 -1.08
CA ALA A 77 -2.39 -4.71 -2.31
C ALA A 77 -3.02 -3.34 -2.58
N SER A 78 -3.41 -3.13 -3.83
CA SER A 78 -4.25 -2.02 -4.27
C SER A 78 -5.69 -2.21 -3.75
N GLY A 79 -6.50 -1.15 -3.81
CA GLY A 79 -7.91 -1.17 -3.39
C GLY A 79 -8.24 0.03 -2.50
N ASN A 80 -8.98 -0.17 -1.41
CA ASN A 80 -9.36 0.90 -0.50
C ASN A 80 -8.34 1.06 0.65
N ALA A 81 -7.65 2.20 0.68
CA ALA A 81 -6.62 2.49 1.70
C ALA A 81 -7.19 2.60 3.12
N TYR A 82 -8.41 3.13 3.27
CA TYR A 82 -9.09 3.22 4.57
C TYR A 82 -9.41 1.83 5.14
N ARG A 83 -9.82 0.89 4.27
CA ARG A 83 -10.15 -0.47 4.68
C ARG A 83 -8.95 -1.22 5.24
N VAL A 84 -7.83 -1.26 4.51
CA VAL A 84 -6.62 -1.94 5.01
C VAL A 84 -6.08 -1.29 6.27
N LEU A 85 -6.08 0.05 6.36
CA LEU A 85 -5.66 0.74 7.58
C LEU A 85 -6.55 0.40 8.77
N TYR A 86 -7.86 0.37 8.56
CA TYR A 86 -8.82 0.03 9.60
C TYR A 86 -8.63 -1.40 10.12
N GLU A 87 -8.53 -2.39 9.24
CA GLU A 87 -8.39 -3.79 9.66
C GLU A 87 -7.04 -4.04 10.36
N LEU A 88 -5.96 -3.40 9.90
CA LEU A 88 -4.67 -3.42 10.61
C LEU A 88 -4.79 -2.82 12.03
N LYS A 89 -5.46 -1.68 12.19
CA LYS A 89 -5.61 -1.04 13.51
C LYS A 89 -6.52 -1.82 14.44
N LYS A 90 -7.68 -2.25 13.93
CA LYS A 90 -8.68 -3.00 14.68
C LYS A 90 -8.15 -4.32 15.22
N SER A 91 -7.33 -5.02 14.44
CA SER A 91 -6.74 -6.31 14.84
C SER A 91 -5.53 -6.17 15.77
N GLY A 92 -4.91 -4.99 15.86
CA GLY A 92 -3.60 -4.80 16.48
C GLY A 92 -2.41 -5.15 15.57
N ALA A 93 -2.65 -5.59 14.34
CA ALA A 93 -1.62 -5.94 13.37
C ALA A 93 -0.82 -4.72 12.87
N PHE A 94 -1.37 -3.51 13.00
CA PHE A 94 -0.71 -2.26 12.61
C PHE A 94 0.67 -2.11 13.24
N GLU A 95 0.79 -2.30 14.56
CA GLU A 95 2.07 -2.14 15.26
C GLU A 95 3.06 -3.25 14.87
N LEU A 96 2.60 -4.50 14.75
CA LEU A 96 3.45 -5.62 14.33
C LEU A 96 4.05 -5.41 12.94
N LEU A 97 3.24 -4.96 11.98
CA LEU A 97 3.71 -4.65 10.62
C LEU A 97 4.69 -3.47 10.65
N SER A 98 4.36 -2.42 11.39
CA SER A 98 5.17 -1.20 11.50
C SER A 98 6.54 -1.49 12.11
N GLU A 99 6.59 -2.25 13.20
CA GLU A 99 7.83 -2.67 13.86
C GLU A 99 8.66 -3.60 12.98
N ALA A 100 8.04 -4.57 12.30
CA ALA A 100 8.75 -5.48 11.42
C ALA A 100 9.44 -4.76 10.25
N VAL A 101 8.73 -3.83 9.60
CA VAL A 101 9.27 -3.06 8.47
C VAL A 101 10.38 -2.11 8.92
N ARG A 102 10.20 -1.42 10.07
CA ARG A 102 11.27 -0.61 10.67
C ARG A 102 12.46 -1.46 11.13
N GLY A 103 12.21 -2.71 11.52
CA GLY A 103 13.21 -3.72 11.86
C GLY A 103 13.96 -4.32 10.67
N GLY A 104 13.58 -3.96 9.44
CA GLY A 104 14.30 -4.33 8.22
C GLY A 104 13.54 -5.21 7.23
N LEU A 105 12.31 -5.62 7.54
CA LEU A 105 11.46 -6.33 6.58
C LEU A 105 11.16 -5.42 5.36
N PRO A 106 11.57 -5.78 4.13
CA PRO A 106 11.24 -5.00 2.94
C PRO A 106 9.73 -4.88 2.73
N TYR A 107 9.28 -3.66 2.44
CA TYR A 107 7.87 -3.34 2.19
C TYR A 107 7.67 -2.91 0.75
N ALA A 108 6.71 -3.54 0.08
CA ALA A 108 6.22 -3.10 -1.21
C ALA A 108 4.71 -2.81 -1.12
N GLY A 109 4.23 -1.89 -1.94
CA GLY A 109 2.80 -1.65 -2.07
C GLY A 109 2.47 -0.93 -3.36
N SER A 110 1.27 -1.20 -3.86
CA SER A 110 0.68 -0.45 -4.98
C SER A 110 -0.55 0.31 -4.51
N SER A 111 -0.79 1.48 -5.11
CA SER A 111 -1.97 2.31 -4.85
C SER A 111 -2.22 2.49 -3.34
N ALA A 112 -3.29 1.90 -2.79
CA ALA A 112 -3.57 1.88 -1.35
C ALA A 112 -2.37 1.48 -0.48
N GLY A 113 -1.63 0.43 -0.85
CA GLY A 113 -0.41 0.02 -0.14
C GLY A 113 0.68 1.08 -0.19
N ALA A 114 0.87 1.74 -1.33
CA ALA A 114 1.85 2.83 -1.45
C ALA A 114 1.48 4.04 -0.58
N VAL A 115 0.18 4.38 -0.50
CA VAL A 115 -0.34 5.43 0.39
C VAL A 115 -0.10 5.06 1.85
N LEU A 116 -0.39 3.81 2.23
CA LEU A 116 -0.30 3.31 3.60
C LEU A 116 1.12 3.43 4.20
N ALA A 117 2.15 3.39 3.36
CA ALA A 117 3.54 3.60 3.80
C ALA A 117 3.83 5.04 4.26
N GLY A 118 3.05 6.00 3.79
CA GLY A 118 3.20 7.41 4.15
C GLY A 118 2.72 7.75 5.57
N PRO A 119 2.71 9.03 5.93
CA PRO A 119 2.30 9.47 7.27
C PRO A 119 0.79 9.38 7.53
N SER A 120 -0.05 9.47 6.50
CA SER A 120 -1.51 9.48 6.63
C SER A 120 -2.20 9.10 5.33
N VAL A 121 -3.38 8.48 5.44
CA VAL A 121 -4.31 8.25 4.32
C VAL A 121 -5.28 9.44 4.11
N GLU A 122 -5.18 10.51 4.91
CA GLU A 122 -6.02 11.70 4.78
C GLU A 122 -5.95 12.35 3.38
N PRO A 123 -4.77 12.51 2.75
CA PRO A 123 -4.69 13.23 1.48
C PRO A 123 -5.40 12.54 0.31
N ILE A 124 -5.66 11.23 0.39
CA ILE A 124 -6.40 10.50 -0.65
C ILE A 124 -7.92 10.56 -0.48
N SER A 125 -8.45 11.35 0.45
CA SER A 125 -9.91 11.49 0.69
C SER A 125 -10.71 12.12 -0.45
N VAL A 126 -10.03 12.74 -1.42
CA VAL A 126 -10.65 13.23 -2.66
C VAL A 126 -10.75 12.09 -3.69
N MET A 127 -9.86 11.11 -3.59
CA MET A 127 -9.78 9.94 -4.49
C MET A 127 -10.69 8.82 -3.99
N ASP A 128 -10.58 8.47 -2.71
CA ASP A 128 -11.35 7.41 -2.06
C ASP A 128 -12.31 8.00 -1.03
N ASP A 129 -13.55 7.50 -0.98
CA ASP A 129 -14.55 7.97 -0.03
C ASP A 129 -14.16 7.59 1.40
N PRO A 130 -13.86 8.55 2.29
CA PRO A 130 -13.58 8.25 3.70
C PRO A 130 -14.80 7.68 4.43
N GLY A 131 -16.01 7.88 3.90
CA GLY A 131 -17.25 7.29 4.42
C GLY A 131 -17.37 5.79 4.17
N ALA A 132 -16.48 5.18 3.38
CA ALA A 132 -16.45 3.73 3.16
C ALA A 132 -16.13 2.94 4.44
N VAL A 133 -15.45 3.58 5.42
CA VAL A 133 -15.12 2.99 6.72
C VAL A 133 -15.35 4.02 7.84
N PRO A 134 -16.61 4.25 8.25
CA PRO A 134 -16.96 5.33 9.18
C PRO A 134 -16.34 5.17 10.58
N GLU A 135 -15.95 3.96 10.96
CA GLU A 135 -15.30 3.64 12.24
C GLU A 135 -13.81 4.02 12.28
N LEU A 136 -13.20 4.35 11.13
CA LEU A 136 -11.80 4.75 11.07
C LEU A 136 -11.64 6.25 11.41
N HIS A 137 -11.49 6.53 12.70
CA HIS A 137 -11.31 7.89 13.19
C HIS A 137 -9.87 8.42 13.08
N ASP A 138 -8.87 7.56 13.31
CA ASP A 138 -7.47 7.92 13.19
C ASP A 138 -6.89 7.46 11.85
N ARG A 139 -6.55 8.44 11.00
CA ARG A 139 -6.02 8.23 9.64
C ARG A 139 -4.49 8.23 9.56
N THR A 140 -3.82 8.28 10.71
CA THR A 140 -2.35 8.11 10.79
C THR A 140 -1.98 6.74 10.21
N ALA A 141 -1.08 6.74 9.23
CA ALA A 141 -0.62 5.55 8.53
C ALA A 141 0.77 5.12 9.03
N LEU A 142 1.46 4.20 8.34
CA LEU A 142 2.64 3.54 8.88
C LEU A 142 3.84 4.49 9.11
N SER A 143 3.84 5.66 8.46
CA SER A 143 4.88 6.68 8.59
C SER A 143 6.28 6.12 8.35
N LEU A 144 6.42 5.25 7.33
CA LEU A 144 7.68 4.65 6.91
C LEU A 144 8.51 5.63 6.05
N THR A 145 7.84 6.59 5.44
CA THR A 145 8.41 7.64 4.61
C THR A 145 7.70 8.97 4.88
N PRO A 146 8.37 10.14 4.73
CA PRO A 146 7.71 11.43 4.82
C PRO A 146 6.82 11.75 3.60
N TYR A 147 6.91 10.96 2.53
CA TYR A 147 6.15 11.17 1.30
C TYR A 147 4.75 10.57 1.40
N VAL A 148 3.78 11.26 0.80
CA VAL A 148 2.43 10.73 0.56
C VAL A 148 2.31 10.45 -0.92
N VAL A 149 2.24 9.18 -1.30
CA VAL A 149 2.01 8.79 -2.68
C VAL A 149 0.59 9.17 -3.09
N VAL A 150 0.47 9.86 -4.22
CA VAL A 150 -0.79 10.08 -4.94
C VAL A 150 -0.73 9.22 -6.20
N PRO A 151 -1.32 8.01 -6.18
CA PRO A 151 -1.24 7.09 -7.31
C PRO A 151 -2.15 7.56 -8.46
N HIS A 152 -2.00 6.91 -9.61
CA HIS A 152 -2.82 7.10 -10.80
C HIS A 152 -2.79 8.54 -11.34
N ALA A 153 -1.69 9.27 -11.12
CA ALA A 153 -1.58 10.70 -11.38
C ALA A 153 -1.73 11.10 -12.86
N GLN A 154 -1.71 10.14 -13.79
CA GLN A 154 -2.08 10.37 -15.19
C GLN A 154 -3.54 10.79 -15.36
N GLY A 155 -4.41 10.51 -14.39
CA GLY A 155 -5.79 10.97 -14.39
C GLY A 155 -6.71 10.21 -15.35
N THR A 156 -6.36 8.96 -15.70
CA THR A 156 -7.10 8.14 -16.68
C THR A 156 -7.47 6.74 -16.15
N THR A 157 -7.27 6.47 -14.86
CA THR A 157 -7.51 5.14 -14.27
C THR A 157 -8.79 5.17 -13.44
N GLY A 158 -9.80 4.42 -13.89
CA GLY A 158 -11.07 4.27 -13.17
C GLY A 158 -11.70 5.63 -12.79
N PRO A 159 -12.07 5.84 -11.51
CA PRO A 159 -12.68 7.09 -11.05
C PRO A 159 -11.67 8.25 -10.91
N TYR A 160 -10.37 7.97 -10.98
CA TYR A 160 -9.30 8.94 -10.71
C TYR A 160 -9.00 9.80 -11.94
N THR A 161 -9.88 10.76 -12.22
CA THR A 161 -9.69 11.72 -13.31
C THR A 161 -8.61 12.75 -12.98
N ILE A 162 -8.07 13.44 -13.99
CA ILE A 162 -7.08 14.51 -13.76
C ILE A 162 -7.61 15.64 -12.87
N SER A 163 -8.93 15.89 -12.88
CA SER A 163 -9.57 16.85 -12.00
C SER A 163 -9.51 16.42 -10.53
N VAL A 164 -9.76 15.13 -10.26
CA VAL A 164 -9.62 14.53 -8.91
C VAL A 164 -8.18 14.67 -8.42
N ILE A 165 -7.19 14.33 -9.26
CA ILE A 165 -5.77 14.48 -8.90
C ILE A 165 -5.42 15.97 -8.63
N SER A 166 -5.92 16.88 -9.46
CA SER A 166 -5.69 18.32 -9.31
C SER A 166 -6.31 18.87 -8.01
N GLU A 167 -7.50 18.42 -7.66
CA GLU A 167 -8.18 18.79 -6.42
C GLU A 167 -7.43 18.25 -5.19
N THR A 168 -6.93 17.01 -5.24
CA THR A 168 -6.05 16.45 -4.20
C THR A 168 -4.84 17.35 -3.95
N VAL A 169 -4.14 17.76 -5.02
CA VAL A 169 -2.99 18.66 -4.92
C VAL A 169 -3.39 20.02 -4.37
N GLN A 170 -4.50 20.59 -4.85
CA GLN A 170 -4.98 21.89 -4.39
C GLN A 170 -5.30 21.88 -2.89
N LYS A 171 -5.91 20.80 -2.40
CA LYS A 171 -6.36 20.68 -1.01
C LYS A 171 -5.22 20.34 -0.05
N TYR A 172 -4.29 19.47 -0.45
CA TYR A 172 -3.30 18.88 0.46
C TYR A 172 -1.84 19.22 0.14
N GLY A 173 -1.53 19.72 -1.06
CA GLY A 173 -0.15 19.92 -1.51
C GLY A 173 0.66 20.99 -0.77
N LYS A 174 0.02 21.80 0.08
CA LYS A 174 0.71 22.77 0.96
C LYS A 174 1.20 22.15 2.26
N ASP A 175 0.46 21.16 2.78
CA ASP A 175 0.66 20.62 4.12
C ASP A 175 1.34 19.24 4.09
N TRP A 176 1.32 18.57 2.93
CA TRP A 176 1.84 17.22 2.75
C TRP A 176 2.85 17.16 1.62
N ASN A 177 3.89 16.34 1.80
CA ASN A 177 4.89 16.05 0.76
C ASN A 177 4.31 15.05 -0.26
N LEU A 178 3.40 15.53 -1.11
CA LEU A 178 2.75 14.71 -2.13
C LEU A 178 3.75 14.28 -3.21
N VAL A 179 3.75 13.00 -3.55
CA VAL A 179 4.49 12.45 -4.69
C VAL A 179 3.49 11.84 -5.66
N LEU A 180 3.32 12.49 -6.80
CA LEU A 180 2.38 12.09 -7.83
C LEU A 180 3.03 11.01 -8.71
N LEU A 181 2.52 9.79 -8.61
CA LEU A 181 3.01 8.66 -9.42
C LEU A 181 1.99 8.29 -10.49
N ARG A 182 2.45 8.18 -11.72
CA ARG A 182 1.66 7.60 -12.82
C ARG A 182 1.72 6.08 -12.74
N ASP A 183 0.73 5.40 -13.31
CA ASP A 183 0.80 3.94 -13.47
C ASP A 183 2.06 3.56 -14.27
N GLY A 184 2.78 2.57 -13.77
CA GLY A 184 4.11 2.21 -14.25
C GLY A 184 5.26 3.01 -13.64
N GLN A 185 5.00 3.93 -12.71
CA GLN A 185 6.03 4.56 -11.87
C GLN A 185 6.01 4.02 -10.44
N ALA A 186 7.17 4.04 -9.79
CA ALA A 186 7.34 3.71 -8.39
C ALA A 186 8.39 4.59 -7.70
N LEU A 187 8.27 4.71 -6.38
CA LEU A 187 9.28 5.31 -5.53
C LEU A 187 10.04 4.20 -4.81
N LEU A 188 11.32 4.04 -5.15
CA LEU A 188 12.23 3.12 -4.47
C LEU A 188 12.97 3.89 -3.36
N ILE A 189 12.88 3.41 -2.12
CA ILE A 189 13.53 4.03 -0.97
C ILE A 189 14.43 3.01 -0.30
N ASN A 190 15.72 3.31 -0.21
CA ASN A 190 16.72 2.46 0.45
C ASN A 190 17.58 3.34 1.36
N ASP A 191 17.36 3.24 2.68
CA ASP A 191 18.06 3.98 3.74
C ASP A 191 18.19 5.49 3.45
N ASP A 192 19.24 5.90 2.72
CA ASP A 192 19.57 7.29 2.42
C ASP A 192 19.21 7.72 0.98
N CYS A 193 18.71 6.81 0.15
CA CYS A 193 18.40 7.07 -1.26
C CYS A 193 16.89 6.98 -1.53
N VAL A 194 16.40 7.94 -2.32
CA VAL A 194 15.03 7.98 -2.84
C VAL A 194 15.13 8.14 -4.36
N GLU A 195 14.62 7.16 -5.08
CA GLU A 195 14.66 7.10 -6.54
C GLU A 195 13.24 6.96 -7.11
N LEU A 196 12.92 7.80 -8.09
CA LEU A 196 11.71 7.66 -8.90
C LEU A 196 12.06 6.81 -10.12
N ILE A 197 11.40 5.67 -10.24
CA ILE A 197 11.54 4.70 -11.33
C ILE A 197 10.24 4.60 -12.14
#